data_AF-A0A1I7XMH8-F1
#
_entry.id   AF-A0A1I7XMH8-F1
#
_cell.length_a   1.000
_cell.length_b   1.000
_cell.length_c   1.000
_cell.angle_alpha   90.00
_cell.angle_beta   90.00
_cell.angle_gamma   90.00
#
_symmetry.space_group_name_H-M   'P 1'
#
loop_
_entity.id
_entity.type
_entity.pdbx_description
1 polymer ?
#
loop_
_entity_poly.entity_id
_entity_poly.type
_entity_poly.pdbx_seq_one_letter_code
_entity_poly.pdbx_strand_id
1 'polypeptide(L)'
;MDVLERTPLHAAAFAGFSACINVLLSIEAEDDCLVSPLVGWKDKERETALHVACARGRMDCVLALLKGGAALNAMNDRRKTPLQCALDNRHLHIVDYLRTQDALLPAELEQVAAKVASEQSMVSRVQEDIKSGMESINCMRSEMDMENWINTKDEAGSIDMLKAIESEIKRLQLLYDEKKKDQQELIDRIDLLAFRLGEDISELIPESKKLIASADVAVLQAKTVQMEGLLNERIKQSQEWQRDMRKYIKVMGDVLIQDDPNLKVIIDSDLSKDDFTLHNGMLSLIEGHWMQMRDMFSDWVQEKDFKWTELYGRLKELWNQCHVADIERLFPSSFDPDRHTDKDYNDMAKEIARLEALYAARQSVYDMLKT
;
A
#
# COMPACT_ATOMS: atom_id res chain seq x y z
N MET A 1 37.02 24.20 -61.86
CA MET A 1 36.87 25.51 -61.19
C MET A 1 38.04 26.40 -61.59
N ASP A 2 37.88 27.73 -61.56
CA ASP A 2 38.96 28.67 -61.88
C ASP A 2 39.87 28.96 -60.66
N VAL A 3 40.78 29.94 -60.76
CA VAL A 3 41.69 30.35 -59.67
C VAL A 3 40.98 30.93 -58.43
N LEU A 4 39.69 31.26 -58.53
CA LEU A 4 38.84 31.69 -57.42
C LEU A 4 37.85 30.60 -56.99
N GLU A 5 38.09 29.36 -57.42
CA GLU A 5 37.21 28.21 -57.18
C GLU A 5 35.79 28.40 -57.76
N ARG A 6 35.63 29.31 -58.72
CA ARG A 6 34.33 29.54 -59.35
C ARG A 6 34.01 28.40 -60.29
N THR A 7 32.79 27.90 -60.18
CA THR A 7 32.20 26.97 -61.15
C THR A 7 31.74 27.72 -62.41
N PRO A 8 31.51 27.03 -63.54
CA PRO A 8 30.89 27.63 -64.71
C PRO A 8 29.56 28.34 -64.39
N LEU A 9 28.83 27.85 -63.38
CA LEU A 9 27.60 28.44 -62.88
C LEU A 9 27.82 29.85 -62.27
N HIS A 10 28.91 30.06 -61.52
CA HIS A 10 29.28 31.38 -61.00
C HIS A 10 29.63 32.35 -62.12
N ALA A 11 30.36 31.89 -63.14
CA ALA A 11 30.71 32.72 -64.29
C ALA A 11 29.45 33.11 -65.11
N ALA A 12 28.52 32.18 -65.31
CA ALA A 12 27.25 32.44 -65.97
C ALA A 12 26.36 33.42 -65.17
N ALA A 13 26.28 33.26 -63.85
CA ALA A 13 25.58 34.18 -62.95
C ALA A 13 26.19 35.59 -62.92
N PHE A 14 27.52 35.68 -62.97
CA PHE A 14 28.24 36.95 -63.06
C PHE A 14 27.95 37.69 -64.38
N ALA A 15 28.04 36.97 -65.50
CA ALA A 15 27.82 37.52 -66.83
C ALA A 15 26.35 37.83 -67.13
N GLY A 16 25.40 37.18 -66.43
CA GLY A 16 23.97 37.33 -66.66
C GLY A 16 23.41 36.36 -67.70
N PHE A 17 24.09 35.24 -67.97
CA PHE A 17 23.67 34.26 -68.98
C PHE A 17 22.72 33.21 -68.41
N SER A 18 21.46 33.58 -68.21
CA SER A 18 20.40 32.70 -67.67
C SER A 18 20.17 31.44 -68.52
N ALA A 19 20.30 31.54 -69.85
CA ALA A 19 20.24 30.37 -70.75
C ALA A 19 21.36 29.36 -70.46
N CYS A 20 22.58 29.84 -70.21
CA CYS A 20 23.70 28.97 -69.83
C CYS A 20 23.47 28.33 -68.45
N ILE A 21 22.89 29.06 -67.49
CA ILE A 21 22.51 28.50 -66.18
C ILE A 21 21.51 27.36 -66.38
N ASN A 22 20.45 27.56 -67.16
CA ASN A 22 19.45 26.51 -67.39
C ASN A 22 20.04 25.26 -68.03
N VAL A 23 20.96 25.41 -69.00
CA VAL A 23 21.65 24.26 -69.63
C VAL A 23 22.57 23.55 -68.63
N LEU A 24 23.30 24.30 -67.80
CA LEU A 24 24.17 23.71 -66.77
C LEU A 24 23.36 22.92 -65.73
N LEU A 25 22.19 23.44 -65.33
CA LEU A 25 21.29 22.76 -64.39
C LEU A 25 20.53 21.59 -65.02
N SER A 26 20.24 21.64 -66.33
CA SER A 26 19.59 20.51 -67.02
C SER A 26 20.54 19.33 -67.21
N ILE A 27 21.82 19.60 -67.51
CA ILE A 27 22.85 18.55 -67.61
C ILE A 27 23.06 17.89 -66.25
N GLU A 28 23.03 18.66 -65.17
CA GLU A 28 23.13 18.16 -63.81
C GLU A 28 21.97 17.21 -63.43
N ALA A 29 20.76 17.51 -63.88
CA ALA A 29 19.59 16.67 -63.62
C ALA A 29 19.65 15.30 -64.33
N GLU A 30 20.53 15.13 -65.32
CA GLU A 30 20.71 13.90 -66.08
C GLU A 30 21.85 13.01 -65.54
N ASP A 31 22.72 13.53 -64.67
CA ASP A 31 23.92 12.84 -64.18
C ASP A 31 23.85 12.58 -62.65
N ASP A 32 23.46 11.36 -62.27
CA ASP A 32 23.26 10.90 -60.89
C ASP A 32 24.60 10.72 -60.10
N CYS A 33 25.74 11.08 -60.71
CA CYS A 33 27.08 10.88 -60.15
C CYS A 33 27.58 12.02 -59.25
N LEU A 34 26.82 13.12 -59.08
CA LEU A 34 27.28 14.30 -58.34
C LEU A 34 27.06 14.18 -56.83
N VAL A 35 28.12 14.47 -56.07
CA VAL A 35 28.13 14.43 -54.59
C VAL A 35 27.26 15.53 -53.95
N SER A 36 27.01 16.64 -54.68
CA SER A 36 26.12 17.72 -54.23
C SER A 36 25.66 18.61 -55.40
N PRO A 37 24.47 19.25 -55.29
CA PRO A 37 23.92 20.04 -56.38
C PRO A 37 24.80 21.24 -56.75
N LEU A 38 25.04 21.51 -58.04
CA LEU A 38 25.91 22.57 -58.57
C LEU A 38 25.49 23.96 -58.07
N VAL A 39 24.19 24.16 -57.84
CA VAL A 39 23.62 25.39 -57.23
C VAL A 39 24.14 25.68 -55.82
N GLY A 40 24.57 24.64 -55.10
CA GLY A 40 25.09 24.72 -53.73
C GLY A 40 26.60 24.93 -53.65
N TRP A 41 27.31 24.86 -54.78
CA TRP A 41 28.77 25.03 -54.79
C TRP A 41 29.15 26.46 -54.48
N LYS A 42 30.29 26.58 -53.81
CA LYS A 42 30.78 27.83 -53.25
C LYS A 42 32.13 28.18 -53.83
N ASP A 43 32.35 29.45 -54.12
CA ASP A 43 33.66 29.97 -54.52
C ASP A 43 34.58 30.22 -53.30
N LYS A 44 35.75 30.83 -53.52
CA LYS A 44 36.73 31.14 -52.47
C LYS A 44 36.22 32.03 -51.33
N GLU A 45 35.20 32.84 -51.55
CA GLU A 45 34.59 33.67 -50.49
C GLU A 45 33.34 33.02 -49.89
N ARG A 46 33.14 31.73 -50.20
CA ARG A 46 31.95 30.95 -49.90
C ARG A 46 30.67 31.51 -50.52
N GLU A 47 30.78 32.31 -51.58
CA GLU A 47 29.64 32.80 -52.33
C GLU A 47 29.10 31.68 -53.22
N THR A 48 27.77 31.54 -53.27
CA THR A 48 27.10 30.68 -54.25
C THR A 48 26.80 31.48 -55.51
N ALA A 49 26.49 30.80 -56.62
CA ALA A 49 26.05 31.46 -57.85
C ALA A 49 24.86 32.42 -57.62
N LEU A 50 24.00 32.12 -56.63
CA LEU A 50 22.88 32.99 -56.24
C LEU A 50 23.35 34.30 -55.59
N HIS A 51 24.39 34.28 -54.75
CA HIS A 51 25.00 35.50 -54.20
C HIS A 51 25.52 36.40 -55.33
N VAL A 52 26.23 35.81 -56.29
CA VAL A 52 26.80 36.51 -57.44
C VAL A 52 25.71 37.12 -58.32
N ALA A 53 24.66 36.35 -58.63
CA ALA A 53 23.52 36.86 -59.41
C ALA A 53 22.80 38.03 -58.71
N CYS A 54 22.60 37.92 -57.39
CA CYS A 54 21.97 38.96 -56.58
C CYS A 54 22.84 40.23 -56.47
N ALA A 55 24.15 40.07 -56.23
CA ALA A 55 25.10 41.18 -56.17
C ALA A 55 25.26 41.92 -57.50
N ARG A 56 25.01 41.24 -58.63
CA ARG A 56 25.14 41.77 -59.99
C ARG A 56 23.83 42.23 -60.61
N GLY A 57 22.71 42.10 -59.91
CA GLY A 57 21.41 42.55 -60.41
C GLY A 57 20.85 41.70 -61.54
N ARG A 58 21.21 40.41 -61.61
CA ARG A 58 20.82 39.51 -62.71
C ARG A 58 19.55 38.75 -62.37
N MET A 59 18.40 39.40 -62.48
CA MET A 59 17.09 38.83 -62.11
C MET A 59 16.79 37.47 -62.78
N ASP A 60 16.99 37.35 -64.10
CA ASP A 60 16.74 36.09 -64.82
C ASP A 60 17.63 34.94 -64.33
N CYS A 61 18.84 35.25 -63.87
CA CYS A 61 19.73 34.27 -63.26
C CYS A 61 19.28 33.90 -61.85
N VAL A 62 18.79 34.86 -61.05
CA VAL A 62 18.20 34.59 -59.72
C VAL A 62 17.00 33.65 -59.85
N LEU A 63 16.10 33.91 -60.81
CA LEU A 63 14.95 33.05 -61.08
C LEU A 63 15.37 31.63 -61.48
N ALA A 64 16.31 31.50 -62.42
CA ALA A 64 16.81 30.21 -62.87
C ALA A 64 17.48 29.41 -61.73
N LEU A 65 18.29 30.06 -60.91
CA LEU A 65 19.01 29.43 -59.79
C LEU A 65 18.05 28.97 -58.68
N LEU A 66 17.06 29.79 -58.31
CA LEU A 66 16.07 29.40 -57.31
C LEU A 66 15.16 28.28 -57.79
N LYS A 67 14.77 28.31 -59.07
CA LYS A 67 14.05 27.20 -59.70
C LYS A 67 14.88 25.90 -59.70
N GLY A 68 16.20 26.01 -59.79
CA GLY A 68 17.15 24.91 -59.64
C GLY A 68 17.43 24.47 -58.19
N GLY A 69 16.70 24.99 -57.20
CA GLY A 69 16.89 24.60 -55.79
C GLY A 69 18.06 25.28 -55.07
N ALA A 70 18.56 26.41 -55.59
CA ALA A 70 19.58 27.19 -54.87
C ALA A 70 19.09 27.60 -53.47
N ALA A 71 19.94 27.40 -52.47
CA ALA A 71 19.63 27.76 -51.09
C ALA A 71 19.44 29.28 -50.93
N LEU A 72 18.18 29.69 -50.70
CA LEU A 72 17.75 31.09 -50.62
C LEU A 72 18.51 31.92 -49.57
N ASN A 73 18.80 31.29 -48.43
CA ASN A 73 19.39 31.92 -47.24
C ASN A 73 20.83 31.46 -46.97
N ALA A 74 21.54 30.97 -48.00
CA ALA A 74 22.95 30.58 -47.84
C ALA A 74 23.80 31.77 -47.35
N MET A 75 24.78 31.51 -46.48
CA MET A 75 25.72 32.54 -46.01
C MET A 75 27.10 32.35 -46.64
N ASN A 76 27.70 33.47 -47.08
CA ASN A 76 29.11 33.56 -47.47
C ASN A 76 30.03 33.85 -46.26
N ASP A 77 31.34 33.95 -46.48
CA ASP A 77 32.32 34.19 -45.39
C ASP A 77 32.14 35.53 -44.68
N ARG A 78 31.51 36.49 -45.35
CA ARG A 78 31.18 37.82 -44.79
C ARG A 78 29.84 37.82 -44.05
N ARG A 79 29.26 36.64 -43.80
CA ARG A 79 27.92 36.46 -43.20
C ARG A 79 26.79 37.17 -43.96
N LYS A 80 26.94 37.35 -45.28
CA LYS A 80 25.89 37.94 -46.12
C LYS A 80 25.05 36.83 -46.75
N THR A 81 23.74 37.05 -46.81
CA THR A 81 22.81 36.25 -47.61
C THR A 81 22.71 36.82 -49.03
N PRO A 82 22.18 36.08 -50.02
CA PRO A 82 21.90 36.62 -51.34
C PRO A 82 21.02 37.87 -51.29
N LEU A 83 20.05 37.92 -50.36
CA LEU A 83 19.23 39.10 -50.09
C LEU A 83 20.08 40.30 -49.64
N GLN A 84 21.02 40.11 -48.69
CA GLN A 84 21.92 41.17 -48.26
C GLN A 84 22.82 41.65 -49.41
N CYS A 85 23.29 40.74 -50.28
CA CYS A 85 24.07 41.10 -51.45
C CYS A 85 23.26 41.94 -52.46
N ALA A 86 21.98 41.64 -52.66
CA ALA A 86 21.08 42.47 -53.48
C ALA A 86 20.83 43.85 -52.87
N LEU A 87 20.67 43.94 -51.54
CA LEU A 87 20.48 45.19 -50.80
C LEU A 87 21.71 46.10 -50.86
N ASP A 88 22.89 45.55 -50.57
CA ASP A 88 24.16 46.28 -50.57
C ASP A 88 24.44 46.95 -51.93
N ASN A 89 24.03 46.27 -53.01
CA ASN A 89 24.17 46.74 -54.39
C ASN A 89 22.92 47.46 -54.94
N ARG A 90 21.90 47.70 -54.10
CA ARG A 90 20.67 48.46 -54.41
C ARG A 90 19.82 47.87 -55.54
N HIS A 91 19.80 46.56 -55.69
CA HIS A 91 18.97 45.85 -56.68
C HIS A 91 17.57 45.57 -56.12
N LEU A 92 16.77 46.63 -55.92
CA LEU A 92 15.48 46.57 -55.20
C LEU A 92 14.48 45.56 -55.78
N HIS A 93 14.41 45.41 -57.10
CA HIS A 93 13.52 44.43 -57.74
C HIS A 93 13.86 42.97 -57.37
N ILE A 94 15.14 42.66 -57.12
CA ILE A 94 15.56 41.34 -56.62
C ILE A 94 15.25 41.23 -55.13
N VAL A 95 15.45 42.30 -54.37
CA VAL A 95 15.13 42.36 -52.93
C VAL A 95 13.65 42.04 -52.71
N ASP A 96 12.77 42.73 -53.44
CA ASP A 96 11.32 42.52 -53.35
C ASP A 96 10.97 41.08 -53.68
N TYR A 97 11.51 40.54 -54.79
CA TYR A 97 11.27 39.16 -55.18
C TYR A 97 11.75 38.15 -54.11
N LEU A 98 12.99 38.28 -53.63
CA LEU A 98 13.52 37.37 -52.60
C LEU A 98 12.71 37.46 -51.30
N ARG A 99 12.24 38.64 -50.91
CA ARG A 99 11.34 38.80 -49.77
C ARG A 99 9.99 38.10 -49.98
N THR A 100 9.44 38.10 -51.20
CA THR A 100 8.23 37.30 -51.49
C THR A 100 8.45 35.79 -51.40
N GLN A 101 9.71 35.33 -51.43
CA GLN A 101 10.10 33.94 -51.24
C GLN A 101 10.51 33.66 -49.78
N ASP A 102 10.20 34.56 -48.83
CA ASP A 102 10.60 34.49 -47.43
C ASP A 102 12.13 34.47 -47.21
N ALA A 103 12.89 35.14 -48.07
CA ALA A 103 14.32 35.34 -47.84
C ALA A 103 14.54 36.21 -46.60
N LEU A 104 15.51 35.81 -45.78
CA LEU A 104 15.82 36.45 -44.51
C LEU A 104 17.16 37.16 -44.56
N LEU A 105 17.26 38.23 -43.78
CA LEU A 105 18.53 38.89 -43.50
C LEU A 105 19.33 38.09 -42.47
N PRO A 106 20.66 38.29 -42.40
CA PRO A 106 21.50 37.58 -41.43
C PRO A 106 21.02 37.70 -39.98
N ALA A 107 20.58 38.88 -39.54
CA ALA A 107 20.06 39.10 -38.19
C ALA A 107 18.74 38.35 -37.92
N GLU A 108 17.87 38.24 -38.93
CA GLU A 108 16.60 37.51 -38.82
C GLU A 108 16.86 35.99 -38.76
N LEU A 109 17.82 35.47 -39.54
CA LEU A 109 18.26 34.08 -39.46
C LEU A 109 18.83 33.72 -38.09
N GLU A 110 19.61 34.61 -37.49
CA GLU A 110 20.17 34.41 -36.14
C GLU A 110 19.06 34.33 -35.06
N GLN A 111 18.02 35.18 -35.17
CA GLN A 111 16.86 35.13 -34.27
C GLN A 111 16.05 33.83 -34.44
N VAL A 112 15.80 33.42 -35.68
CA VAL A 112 15.08 32.16 -35.97
C VAL A 112 15.88 30.97 -35.43
N ALA A 113 17.21 30.94 -35.66
CA ALA A 113 18.08 29.89 -35.15
C ALA A 113 18.08 29.84 -33.61
N ALA A 114 18.12 31.00 -32.94
CA ALA A 114 18.04 31.07 -31.49
C ALA A 114 16.69 30.54 -30.94
N LYS A 115 15.58 30.89 -31.61
CA LYS A 115 14.25 30.39 -31.23
C LYS A 115 14.15 28.86 -31.42
N VAL A 116 14.58 28.34 -32.56
CA VAL A 116 14.60 26.89 -32.84
C VAL A 116 15.47 26.15 -31.82
N ALA A 117 16.63 26.68 -31.46
CA ALA A 117 17.49 26.08 -30.44
C ALA A 117 16.81 26.04 -29.06
N SER A 118 16.07 27.10 -28.69
CA SER A 118 15.31 27.11 -27.43
C SER A 118 14.17 26.09 -27.42
N GLU A 119 13.46 25.93 -28.55
CA GLU A 119 12.38 24.94 -28.68
C GLU A 119 12.92 23.51 -28.66
N GLN A 120 14.04 23.25 -29.34
CA GLN A 120 14.72 21.95 -29.28
C GLN A 120 15.16 21.60 -27.85
N SER A 121 15.70 22.57 -27.11
CA SER A 121 16.05 22.36 -25.70
C SER A 121 14.83 22.01 -24.83
N MET A 122 13.69 22.66 -25.05
CA MET A 122 12.44 22.33 -24.35
C MET A 122 11.97 20.92 -24.68
N VAL A 123 12.01 20.51 -25.96
CA VAL A 123 11.63 19.15 -26.38
C VAL A 123 12.52 18.10 -25.74
N SER A 124 13.85 18.31 -25.71
CA SER A 124 14.78 17.37 -25.07
C SER A 124 14.48 17.20 -23.57
N ARG A 125 14.16 18.28 -22.86
CA ARG A 125 13.77 18.20 -21.45
C ARG A 125 12.48 17.40 -21.24
N VAL A 126 11.46 17.66 -22.06
CA VAL A 126 10.19 16.90 -22.00
C VAL A 126 10.43 15.40 -22.25
N GLN A 127 11.32 15.05 -23.18
CA GLN A 127 11.68 13.65 -23.43
C GLN A 127 12.40 13.01 -22.23
N GLU A 128 13.29 13.74 -21.57
CA GLU A 128 13.99 13.30 -20.36
C GLU A 128 13.02 13.12 -19.18
N ASP A 129 12.12 14.08 -18.97
CA ASP A 129 11.08 14.02 -17.93
C ASP A 129 10.12 12.83 -18.16
N ILE A 130 9.72 12.58 -19.40
CA ILE A 130 8.90 11.41 -19.76
C ILE A 130 9.64 10.11 -19.45
N LYS A 131 10.94 10.02 -19.80
CA LYS A 131 11.75 8.84 -19.52
C LYS A 131 11.90 8.60 -18.01
N SER A 132 12.30 9.64 -17.27
CA SER A 132 12.46 9.57 -15.81
C SER A 132 11.14 9.24 -15.11
N GLY A 133 10.03 9.83 -15.57
CA GLY A 133 8.71 9.57 -15.02
C GLY A 133 8.25 8.13 -15.29
N MET A 134 8.53 7.58 -16.47
CA MET A 134 8.26 6.18 -16.81
C MET A 134 9.05 5.20 -15.94
N GLU A 135 10.34 5.48 -15.73
CA GLU A 135 11.20 4.70 -14.83
C GLU A 135 10.68 4.74 -13.39
N SER A 136 10.26 5.92 -12.92
CA SER A 136 9.66 6.10 -11.59
C SER A 136 8.36 5.32 -11.43
N ILE A 137 7.46 5.37 -12.42
CA ILE A 137 6.21 4.59 -12.45
C ILE A 137 6.49 3.09 -12.36
N ASN A 138 7.41 2.58 -13.19
CA ASN A 138 7.72 1.15 -13.21
C ASN A 138 8.41 0.71 -11.92
N CYS A 139 9.27 1.55 -11.33
CA CYS A 139 9.86 1.27 -10.04
C CYS A 139 8.80 1.17 -8.93
N MET A 140 7.88 2.14 -8.84
CA MET A 140 6.79 2.11 -7.85
C MET A 140 5.86 0.91 -8.05
N ARG A 141 5.52 0.59 -9.30
CA ARG A 141 4.69 -0.58 -9.65
C ARG A 141 5.37 -1.88 -9.29
N SER A 142 6.67 -2.01 -9.57
CA SER A 142 7.44 -3.20 -9.21
C SER A 142 7.51 -3.39 -7.70
N GLU A 143 7.66 -2.31 -6.91
CA GLU A 143 7.60 -2.40 -5.44
C GLU A 143 6.21 -2.79 -4.91
N MET A 144 5.16 -2.62 -5.73
CA MET A 144 3.77 -2.96 -5.38
C MET A 144 3.28 -4.26 -6.02
N ASP A 145 4.15 -5.05 -6.65
CA ASP A 145 3.84 -6.28 -7.41
C ASP A 145 2.81 -6.05 -8.53
N MET A 146 2.92 -4.91 -9.24
CA MET A 146 2.03 -4.54 -10.35
C MET A 146 2.74 -4.67 -11.71
N GLU A 147 1.97 -4.92 -12.76
CA GLU A 147 2.47 -4.90 -14.14
C GLU A 147 2.97 -3.51 -14.53
N ASN A 148 4.00 -3.47 -15.39
CA ASN A 148 4.56 -2.25 -15.95
C ASN A 148 3.48 -1.43 -16.64
N TRP A 149 3.58 -0.11 -16.51
CA TRP A 149 2.63 0.77 -17.17
C TRP A 149 2.92 0.82 -18.66
N ILE A 150 1.88 0.80 -19.50
CA ILE A 150 1.99 0.99 -20.95
C ILE A 150 0.97 2.04 -21.32
N ASN A 151 1.42 3.19 -21.84
CA ASN A 151 0.53 4.17 -22.43
C ASN A 151 0.37 3.87 -23.92
N THR A 152 -0.84 3.45 -24.32
CA THR A 152 -1.20 3.18 -25.72
C THR A 152 -2.01 4.31 -26.36
N LYS A 153 -2.38 5.34 -25.59
CA LYS A 153 -3.28 6.41 -26.03
C LYS A 153 -2.55 7.64 -26.53
N ASP A 154 -1.48 8.03 -25.84
CA ASP A 154 -0.80 9.29 -26.10
C ASP A 154 0.46 9.07 -26.96
N GLU A 155 0.71 9.98 -27.90
CA GLU A 155 1.89 9.89 -28.77
C GLU A 155 3.19 10.06 -27.97
N ALA A 156 4.23 9.31 -28.36
CA ALA A 156 5.53 9.34 -27.69
C ALA A 156 6.16 10.74 -27.75
N GLY A 157 6.53 11.29 -26.59
CA GLY A 157 7.11 12.63 -26.48
C GLY A 157 6.08 13.77 -26.43
N SER A 158 4.78 13.48 -26.41
CA SER A 158 3.73 14.49 -26.29
C SER A 158 3.63 15.07 -24.87
N ILE A 159 3.14 16.31 -24.76
CA ILE A 159 2.84 16.95 -23.47
C ILE A 159 1.71 16.19 -22.74
N ASP A 160 0.78 15.60 -23.48
CA ASP A 160 -0.31 14.83 -22.89
C ASP A 160 0.20 13.52 -22.26
N MET A 161 1.19 12.86 -22.86
CA MET A 161 1.91 11.74 -22.24
C MET A 161 2.57 12.15 -20.92
N LEU A 162 3.17 13.33 -20.85
CA LEU A 162 3.77 13.85 -19.61
C LEU A 162 2.71 14.07 -18.52
N LYS A 163 1.56 14.67 -18.86
CA LYS A 163 0.44 14.84 -17.91
C LYS A 163 -0.14 13.51 -17.44
N ALA A 164 -0.21 12.52 -18.32
CA ALA A 164 -0.65 11.17 -17.98
C ALA A 164 0.32 10.51 -16.99
N ILE A 165 1.63 10.63 -17.24
CA ILE A 165 2.70 10.18 -16.32
C ILE A 165 2.54 10.85 -14.95
N GLU A 166 2.43 12.18 -14.89
CA GLU A 166 2.27 12.90 -13.63
C GLU A 166 1.03 12.46 -12.85
N SER A 167 -0.08 12.24 -13.55
CA SER A 167 -1.33 11.79 -12.95
C SER A 167 -1.21 10.37 -12.40
N GLU A 168 -0.55 9.47 -13.14
CA GLU A 168 -0.32 8.10 -12.70
C GLU A 168 0.68 8.04 -11.54
N ILE A 169 1.75 8.86 -11.55
CA ILE A 169 2.67 9.00 -10.40
C ILE A 169 1.90 9.40 -9.14
N LYS A 170 1.05 10.44 -9.23
CA LYS A 170 0.24 10.88 -8.09
C LYS A 170 -0.68 9.76 -7.57
N ARG A 171 -1.31 9.02 -8.48
CA ARG A 171 -2.15 7.88 -8.11
C ARG A 171 -1.34 6.77 -7.43
N LEU A 172 -0.18 6.41 -7.97
CA LEU A 172 0.69 5.37 -7.40
C LEU A 172 1.24 5.79 -6.04
N GLN A 173 1.57 7.06 -5.84
CA GLN A 173 1.97 7.59 -4.53
C GLN A 173 0.88 7.40 -3.48
N LEU A 174 -0.37 7.74 -3.80
CA LEU A 174 -1.50 7.52 -2.89
C LEU A 174 -1.68 6.04 -2.52
N LEU A 175 -1.59 5.14 -3.52
CA LEU A 175 -1.68 3.69 -3.29
C LEU A 175 -0.50 3.15 -2.47
N TYR A 176 0.70 3.69 -2.70
CA TYR A 176 1.90 3.33 -1.95
C TYR A 176 1.76 3.72 -0.48
N ASP A 177 1.31 4.95 -0.21
CA ASP A 177 1.10 5.46 1.13
C ASP A 177 0.00 4.67 1.88
N GLU A 178 -1.08 4.32 1.18
CA GLU A 178 -2.15 3.46 1.72
C GLU A 178 -1.61 2.06 2.08
N LYS A 179 -0.92 1.38 1.15
CA LYS A 179 -0.31 0.07 1.44
C LYS A 179 0.70 0.13 2.57
N LYS A 180 1.50 1.19 2.64
CA LYS A 180 2.49 1.37 3.71
C LYS A 180 1.82 1.56 5.06
N LYS A 181 0.72 2.31 5.10
CA LYS A 181 -0.09 2.46 6.30
C LYS A 181 -0.69 1.13 6.75
N ASP A 182 -1.28 0.36 5.84
CA ASP A 182 -1.85 -0.96 6.13
C ASP A 182 -0.79 -1.93 6.67
N GLN A 183 0.42 -1.92 6.10
CA GLN A 183 1.54 -2.72 6.59
C GLN A 183 1.99 -2.29 7.99
N GLN A 184 2.00 -0.99 8.28
CA GLN A 184 2.32 -0.48 9.62
C GLN A 184 1.25 -0.90 10.64
N GLU A 185 -0.03 -0.77 10.31
CA GLU A 185 -1.13 -1.23 11.19
C GLU A 185 -1.04 -2.74 11.47
N LEU A 186 -0.63 -3.54 10.47
CA LEU A 186 -0.37 -4.97 10.65
C LEU A 186 0.80 -5.22 11.61
N ILE A 187 1.90 -4.49 11.47
CA ILE A 187 3.07 -4.59 12.37
C ILE A 187 2.67 -4.22 13.80
N ASP A 188 2.01 -3.08 13.99
CA ASP A 188 1.56 -2.61 15.31
C ASP A 188 0.63 -3.64 15.98
N ARG A 189 -0.22 -4.31 15.19
CA ARG A 189 -1.09 -5.40 15.67
C ARG A 189 -0.29 -6.63 16.08
N ILE A 190 0.71 -7.03 15.30
CA ILE A 190 1.58 -8.17 15.64
C ILE A 190 2.41 -7.86 16.91
N ASP A 191 2.93 -6.65 17.04
CA ASP A 191 3.63 -6.18 18.25
C ASP A 191 2.75 -6.26 19.49
N LEU A 192 1.50 -5.81 19.38
CA LEU A 192 0.54 -5.92 20.47
C LEU A 192 0.25 -7.39 20.83
N LEU A 193 0.03 -8.25 19.84
CA LEU A 193 -0.22 -9.68 20.08
C LEU A 193 0.99 -10.37 20.72
N ALA A 194 2.19 -10.07 20.25
CA ALA A 194 3.44 -10.60 20.77
C ALA A 194 3.67 -10.15 22.22
N PHE A 195 3.45 -8.87 22.52
CA PHE A 195 3.47 -8.34 23.89
C PHE A 195 2.48 -9.09 24.79
N ARG A 196 1.24 -9.28 24.34
CA ARG A 196 0.21 -9.96 25.13
C ARG A 196 0.52 -11.44 25.34
N LEU A 197 1.10 -12.13 24.36
CA LEU A 197 1.46 -13.54 24.46
C LEU A 197 2.82 -13.79 25.13
N GLY A 198 3.66 -12.76 25.24
CA GLY A 198 5.05 -12.87 25.68
C GLY A 198 5.96 -13.57 24.65
N GLU A 199 5.64 -13.48 23.35
CA GLU A 199 6.48 -13.99 22.27
C GLU A 199 7.45 -12.91 21.78
N ASP A 200 8.66 -13.30 21.42
CA ASP A 200 9.60 -12.42 20.71
C ASP A 200 9.44 -12.60 19.20
N ILE A 201 9.19 -11.50 18.50
CA ILE A 201 8.96 -11.44 17.06
C ILE A 201 9.96 -10.53 16.34
N SER A 202 11.01 -10.08 17.04
CA SER A 202 12.00 -9.13 16.52
C SER A 202 12.69 -9.64 15.24
N GLU A 203 12.78 -10.95 15.05
CA GLU A 203 13.36 -11.58 13.84
C GLU A 203 12.42 -11.61 12.63
N LEU A 204 11.12 -11.39 12.82
CA LEU A 204 10.08 -11.53 11.79
C LEU A 204 9.77 -10.22 11.05
N ILE A 205 10.08 -9.07 11.64
CA ILE A 205 9.75 -7.75 11.08
C ILE A 205 11.02 -7.17 10.42
N PRO A 206 11.09 -7.07 9.09
CA PRO A 206 12.25 -6.49 8.42
C PRO A 206 12.33 -4.98 8.72
N GLU A 207 13.45 -4.51 9.24
CA GLU A 207 13.74 -3.07 9.33
C GLU A 207 13.95 -2.50 7.92
N SER A 208 12.88 -2.02 7.30
CA SER A 208 12.90 -1.53 5.93
C SER A 208 12.11 -0.24 5.79
N LYS A 209 12.70 0.76 5.11
CA LYS A 209 11.97 1.97 4.68
C LYS A 209 11.06 1.72 3.48
N LYS A 210 11.19 0.57 2.82
CA LYS A 210 10.41 0.14 1.65
C LYS A 210 9.22 -0.73 2.07
N LEU A 211 8.22 -0.82 1.19
CA LEU A 211 7.13 -1.77 1.31
C LEU A 211 7.65 -3.20 1.47
N ILE A 212 7.03 -3.94 2.38
CA ILE A 212 7.22 -5.38 2.55
C ILE A 212 6.61 -6.08 1.33
N ALA A 213 7.29 -7.09 0.80
CA ALA A 213 6.81 -7.86 -0.35
C ALA A 213 5.48 -8.55 -0.04
N SER A 214 4.60 -8.69 -1.03
CA SER A 214 3.26 -9.27 -0.83
C SER A 214 3.29 -10.67 -0.21
N ALA A 215 4.29 -11.49 -0.57
CA ALA A 215 4.50 -12.81 0.00
C ALA A 215 4.81 -12.76 1.51
N ASP A 216 5.68 -11.85 1.94
CA ASP A 216 6.06 -11.69 3.34
C ASP A 216 4.90 -11.11 4.17
N VAL A 217 4.13 -10.18 3.59
CA VAL A 217 2.89 -9.69 4.21
C VAL A 217 1.90 -10.83 4.46
N ALA A 218 1.76 -11.77 3.52
CA ALA A 218 0.89 -12.93 3.70
C ALA A 218 1.36 -13.85 4.85
N VAL A 219 2.68 -14.00 5.01
CA VAL A 219 3.26 -14.74 6.15
C VAL A 219 2.96 -14.04 7.48
N LEU A 220 3.13 -12.71 7.54
CA LEU A 220 2.81 -11.90 8.72
C LEU A 220 1.31 -11.98 9.06
N GLN A 221 0.43 -11.90 8.07
CA GLN A 221 -1.02 -12.07 8.25
C GLN A 221 -1.37 -13.45 8.79
N ALA A 222 -0.77 -14.52 8.25
CA ALA A 222 -1.01 -15.88 8.73
C ALA A 222 -0.56 -16.05 10.20
N LYS A 223 0.62 -15.50 10.56
CA LYS A 223 1.10 -15.48 11.94
C LYS A 223 0.19 -14.67 12.87
N THR A 224 -0.34 -13.54 12.40
CA THR A 224 -1.32 -12.71 13.13
C THR A 224 -2.57 -13.53 13.48
N VAL A 225 -3.17 -14.21 12.49
CA VAL A 225 -4.36 -15.05 12.70
C VAL A 225 -4.08 -16.18 13.70
N GLN A 226 -2.90 -16.79 13.61
CA GLN A 226 -2.49 -17.83 14.56
C GLN A 226 -2.39 -17.27 16.00
N MET A 227 -1.72 -16.13 16.18
CA MET A 227 -1.55 -15.48 17.47
C MET A 227 -2.88 -15.05 18.08
N GLU A 228 -3.80 -14.52 17.26
CA GLU A 228 -5.15 -14.18 17.69
C GLU A 228 -5.95 -15.38 18.14
N GLY A 229 -5.87 -16.48 17.39
CA GLY A 229 -6.51 -17.73 17.79
C GLY A 229 -6.01 -18.21 19.15
N LEU A 230 -4.69 -18.19 19.35
CA LEU A 230 -4.08 -18.57 20.62
C LEU A 230 -4.47 -17.63 21.76
N LEU A 231 -4.42 -16.32 21.55
CA LEU A 231 -4.78 -15.33 22.56
C LEU A 231 -6.26 -15.44 22.96
N ASN A 232 -7.16 -15.62 21.98
CA ASN A 232 -8.58 -15.82 22.25
C ASN A 232 -8.84 -17.07 23.08
N GLU A 233 -8.15 -18.18 22.78
CA GLU A 233 -8.27 -19.41 23.57
C GLU A 233 -7.79 -19.18 25.01
N ARG A 234 -6.65 -18.51 25.19
CA ARG A 234 -6.11 -18.14 26.51
C ARG A 234 -7.05 -17.23 27.30
N ILE A 235 -7.64 -16.22 26.66
CA ILE A 235 -8.63 -15.32 27.28
C ILE A 235 -9.85 -16.13 27.71
N LYS A 236 -10.40 -16.96 26.82
CA LYS A 236 -11.60 -17.75 27.09
C LYS A 236 -11.38 -18.71 28.26
N GLN A 237 -10.27 -19.45 28.24
CA GLN A 237 -9.89 -20.35 29.32
C GLN A 237 -9.73 -19.60 30.66
N SER A 238 -9.04 -18.45 30.64
CA SER A 238 -8.85 -17.64 31.85
C SER A 238 -10.17 -17.09 32.39
N GLN A 239 -11.09 -16.67 31.53
CA GLN A 239 -12.42 -16.20 31.92
C GLN A 239 -13.31 -17.32 32.48
N GLU A 240 -13.17 -18.54 31.96
CA GLU A 240 -13.81 -19.73 32.52
C GLU A 240 -13.30 -20.00 33.93
N TRP A 241 -11.98 -20.00 34.13
CA TRP A 241 -11.39 -20.11 35.47
C TRP A 241 -11.88 -19.02 36.42
N GLN A 242 -11.84 -17.74 36.01
CA GLN A 242 -12.38 -16.64 36.82
C GLN A 242 -13.86 -16.83 37.19
N ARG A 243 -14.68 -17.37 36.26
CA ARG A 243 -16.11 -17.64 36.51
C ARG A 243 -16.28 -18.72 37.56
N ASP A 244 -15.53 -19.81 37.47
CA ASP A 244 -15.55 -20.90 38.44
C ASP A 244 -15.09 -20.42 39.81
N MET A 245 -13.99 -19.66 39.87
CA MET A 245 -13.49 -19.07 41.12
C MET A 245 -14.55 -18.19 41.79
N ARG A 246 -15.21 -17.29 41.04
CA ARG A 246 -16.31 -16.46 41.57
C ARG A 246 -17.47 -17.31 42.09
N LYS A 247 -17.78 -18.43 41.42
CA LYS A 247 -18.78 -19.38 41.91
C LYS A 247 -18.36 -20.00 43.24
N TYR A 248 -17.12 -20.48 43.34
CA TYR A 248 -16.60 -21.09 44.57
C TYR A 248 -16.61 -20.13 45.75
N ILE A 249 -16.17 -18.88 45.54
CA ILE A 249 -16.21 -17.81 46.53
C ILE A 249 -17.64 -17.52 46.98
N LYS A 250 -18.60 -17.47 46.05
CA LYS A 250 -20.01 -17.23 46.38
C LYS A 250 -20.60 -18.32 47.27
N VAL A 251 -20.21 -19.58 47.05
CA VAL A 251 -20.78 -20.75 47.74
C VAL A 251 -20.10 -21.02 49.08
N MET A 252 -18.76 -20.96 49.13
CA MET A 252 -17.98 -21.24 50.35
C MET A 252 -17.69 -19.99 51.19
N GLY A 253 -17.92 -18.79 50.65
CA GLY A 253 -17.63 -17.51 51.29
C GLY A 253 -16.21 -17.00 51.03
N ASP A 254 -15.95 -15.76 51.48
CA ASP A 254 -14.67 -15.05 51.26
C ASP A 254 -13.44 -15.68 51.94
N VAL A 255 -13.63 -16.76 52.73
CA VAL A 255 -12.55 -17.48 53.43
C VAL A 255 -11.44 -17.93 52.47
N LEU A 256 -11.76 -18.17 51.20
CA LEU A 256 -10.82 -18.61 50.17
C LEU A 256 -9.82 -17.56 49.71
N ILE A 257 -10.08 -16.26 49.95
CA ILE A 257 -9.29 -15.15 49.40
C ILE A 257 -8.60 -14.33 50.50
N GLN A 258 -8.75 -14.71 51.78
CA GLN A 258 -8.32 -13.87 52.90
C GLN A 258 -6.80 -13.61 52.92
N ASP A 259 -6.01 -14.52 52.34
CA ASP A 259 -4.55 -14.49 52.41
C ASP A 259 -3.84 -14.14 51.09
N ASP A 260 -4.56 -13.93 49.99
CA ASP A 260 -3.96 -13.60 48.67
C ASP A 260 -4.61 -12.38 47.98
N PRO A 261 -4.04 -11.18 48.15
CA PRO A 261 -4.54 -9.97 47.50
C PRO A 261 -4.35 -9.97 45.97
N ASN A 262 -3.40 -10.74 45.42
CA ASN A 262 -3.17 -10.82 43.98
C ASN A 262 -4.27 -11.65 43.30
N LEU A 263 -4.74 -12.71 43.97
CA LEU A 263 -5.83 -13.54 43.46
C LEU A 263 -7.12 -12.72 43.27
N LYS A 264 -7.44 -11.82 44.22
CA LYS A 264 -8.62 -10.95 44.11
C LYS A 264 -8.54 -10.04 42.88
N VAL A 265 -7.38 -9.43 42.66
CA VAL A 265 -7.14 -8.58 41.48
C VAL A 265 -7.30 -9.39 40.20
N ILE A 266 -6.77 -10.62 40.14
CA ILE A 266 -6.91 -11.50 38.98
C ILE A 266 -8.38 -11.83 38.71
N ILE A 267 -9.19 -12.11 39.74
CA ILE A 267 -10.60 -12.50 39.58
C ILE A 267 -11.47 -11.34 39.09
N ASP A 268 -11.19 -10.13 39.56
CA ASP A 268 -11.98 -8.92 39.25
C ASP A 268 -11.52 -8.21 37.96
N SER A 269 -10.32 -8.53 37.46
CA SER A 269 -9.75 -7.91 36.26
C SER A 269 -10.35 -8.44 34.96
N ASP A 270 -10.45 -7.55 33.97
CA ASP A 270 -10.85 -7.89 32.61
C ASP A 270 -9.62 -8.25 31.76
N LEU A 271 -9.32 -9.54 31.70
CA LEU A 271 -8.18 -10.10 30.97
C LEU A 271 -8.30 -9.95 29.43
N SER A 272 -9.44 -9.47 28.92
CA SER A 272 -9.61 -9.24 27.48
C SER A 272 -8.92 -7.94 27.01
N LYS A 273 -8.67 -6.99 27.93
CA LYS A 273 -8.05 -5.71 27.61
C LYS A 273 -6.59 -5.84 27.19
N ASP A 274 -6.16 -4.90 26.36
CA ASP A 274 -4.85 -4.89 25.71
C ASP A 274 -3.69 -4.69 26.69
N ASP A 275 -3.96 -4.10 27.86
CA ASP A 275 -2.95 -3.85 28.91
C ASP A 275 -2.52 -5.14 29.64
N PHE A 276 -3.24 -6.25 29.47
CA PHE A 276 -2.95 -7.51 30.16
C PHE A 276 -2.17 -8.48 29.28
N THR A 277 -1.02 -8.91 29.81
CA THR A 277 -0.23 -10.00 29.21
C THR A 277 -0.72 -11.35 29.72
N LEU A 278 -1.10 -12.23 28.79
CA LEU A 278 -1.46 -13.64 29.02
C LEU A 278 -0.34 -14.54 28.51
N HIS A 279 0.87 -14.29 28.99
CA HIS A 279 2.02 -15.15 28.75
C HIS A 279 1.91 -16.45 29.58
N ASN A 280 2.71 -17.46 29.24
CA ASN A 280 2.61 -18.79 29.85
C ASN A 280 2.70 -18.76 31.39
N GLY A 281 3.58 -17.91 31.94
CA GLY A 281 3.71 -17.74 33.40
C GLY A 281 2.44 -17.25 34.08
N MET A 282 1.78 -16.22 33.51
CA MET A 282 0.50 -15.73 34.01
C MET A 282 -0.59 -16.80 33.94
N LEU A 283 -0.65 -17.57 32.84
CA LEU A 283 -1.64 -18.65 32.72
C LEU A 283 -1.42 -19.75 33.76
N SER A 284 -0.18 -20.20 33.95
CA SER A 284 0.14 -21.19 34.99
C SER A 284 -0.19 -20.68 36.40
N LEU A 285 -0.05 -19.37 36.65
CA LEU A 285 -0.45 -18.76 37.91
C LEU A 285 -1.98 -18.85 38.11
N ILE A 286 -2.77 -18.42 37.12
CA ILE A 286 -4.24 -18.47 37.20
C ILE A 286 -4.72 -19.92 37.32
N GLU A 287 -4.14 -20.83 36.53
CA GLU A 287 -4.45 -22.27 36.58
C GLU A 287 -4.14 -22.87 37.95
N GLY A 288 -2.99 -22.53 38.55
CA GLY A 288 -2.61 -23.00 39.87
C GLY A 288 -3.62 -22.60 40.95
N HIS A 289 -4.02 -21.32 40.96
CA HIS A 289 -5.06 -20.85 41.88
C HIS A 289 -6.41 -21.49 41.60
N TRP A 290 -6.77 -21.69 40.32
CA TRP A 290 -8.02 -22.34 39.93
C TRP A 290 -8.07 -23.78 40.44
N MET A 291 -7.01 -24.56 40.18
CA MET A 291 -6.90 -25.94 40.63
C MET A 291 -7.02 -26.04 42.14
N GLN A 292 -6.29 -25.20 42.88
CA GLN A 292 -6.35 -25.18 44.34
C GLN A 292 -7.78 -24.93 44.85
N MET A 293 -8.46 -23.90 44.33
CA MET A 293 -9.84 -23.61 44.75
C MET A 293 -10.84 -24.67 44.31
N ARG A 294 -10.66 -25.26 43.13
CA ARG A 294 -11.49 -26.36 42.63
C ARG A 294 -11.36 -27.59 43.53
N ASP A 295 -10.15 -27.91 43.97
CA ASP A 295 -9.91 -29.06 44.85
C ASP A 295 -10.53 -28.80 46.23
N MET A 296 -10.36 -27.59 46.79
CA MET A 296 -11.07 -27.17 48.02
C MET A 296 -12.60 -27.21 47.87
N PHE A 297 -13.12 -26.80 46.72
CA PHE A 297 -14.56 -26.86 46.44
C PHE A 297 -15.05 -28.30 46.37
N SER A 298 -14.28 -29.19 45.72
CA SER A 298 -14.59 -30.62 45.66
C SER A 298 -14.67 -31.22 47.07
N ASP A 299 -13.70 -30.93 47.94
CA ASP A 299 -13.68 -31.41 49.32
C ASP A 299 -14.89 -30.87 50.11
N TRP A 300 -15.21 -29.58 49.96
CA TRP A 300 -16.39 -28.98 50.59
C TRP A 300 -17.70 -29.63 50.12
N VAL A 301 -17.86 -29.88 48.81
CA VAL A 301 -19.05 -30.56 48.26
C VAL A 301 -19.16 -31.97 48.84
N GLN A 302 -18.06 -32.71 48.92
CA GLN A 302 -18.04 -34.06 49.49
C GLN A 302 -18.45 -34.05 50.97
N GLU A 303 -17.92 -33.12 51.77
CA GLU A 303 -18.28 -33.00 53.18
C GLU A 303 -19.77 -32.68 53.36
N LYS A 304 -20.30 -31.76 52.53
CA LYS A 304 -21.70 -31.34 52.55
C LYS A 304 -22.64 -32.45 52.07
N ASP A 305 -22.30 -33.16 51.01
CA ASP A 305 -23.08 -34.29 50.49
C ASP A 305 -23.11 -35.46 51.47
N PHE A 306 -21.99 -35.76 52.14
CA PHE A 306 -21.94 -36.78 53.19
C PHE A 306 -22.91 -36.44 54.33
N LYS A 307 -22.85 -35.20 54.85
CA LYS A 307 -23.76 -34.72 55.90
C LYS A 307 -25.22 -34.76 55.43
N TRP A 308 -25.49 -34.41 54.19
CA TRP A 308 -26.85 -34.45 53.62
C TRP A 308 -27.38 -35.88 53.56
N THR A 309 -26.56 -36.81 53.09
CA THR A 309 -26.91 -38.23 52.96
C THR A 309 -27.19 -38.86 54.33
N GLU A 310 -26.40 -38.51 55.35
CA GLU A 310 -26.61 -38.97 56.73
C GLU A 310 -27.96 -38.47 57.29
N LEU A 311 -28.21 -37.16 57.22
CA LEU A 311 -29.46 -36.58 57.71
C LEU A 311 -30.67 -37.12 56.92
N TYR A 312 -30.58 -37.19 55.60
CA TYR A 312 -31.65 -37.73 54.76
C TYR A 312 -31.89 -39.21 55.04
N GLY A 313 -30.84 -40.00 55.26
CA GLY A 313 -30.93 -41.40 55.66
C GLY A 313 -31.71 -41.57 56.97
N ARG A 314 -31.39 -40.76 57.98
CA ARG A 314 -32.10 -40.74 59.26
C ARG A 314 -33.56 -40.29 59.11
N LEU A 315 -33.78 -39.22 58.34
CA LEU A 315 -35.12 -38.70 58.07
C LEU A 315 -36.00 -39.73 57.36
N LYS A 316 -35.44 -40.43 56.36
CA LYS A 316 -36.12 -41.49 55.63
C LYS A 316 -36.49 -42.67 56.52
N GLU A 317 -35.59 -43.06 57.44
CA GLU A 317 -35.88 -44.08 58.45
C GLU A 317 -37.09 -43.67 59.31
N LEU A 318 -37.09 -42.44 59.83
CA LEU A 318 -38.17 -41.91 60.67
C LEU A 318 -39.49 -41.76 59.91
N TRP A 319 -39.46 -41.31 58.65
CA TRP A 319 -40.64 -41.29 57.79
C TRP A 319 -41.26 -42.68 57.62
N ASN A 320 -40.44 -43.71 57.49
CA ASN A 320 -40.93 -45.08 57.40
C ASN A 320 -41.48 -45.57 58.75
N GLN A 321 -40.80 -45.29 59.86
CA GLN A 321 -41.24 -45.69 61.21
C GLN A 321 -42.53 -44.99 61.66
N CYS A 322 -42.73 -43.74 61.25
CA CYS A 322 -43.93 -42.96 61.56
C CYS A 322 -45.03 -43.09 60.48
N HIS A 323 -44.80 -43.87 59.41
CA HIS A 323 -45.68 -44.00 58.25
C HIS A 323 -46.08 -42.67 57.58
N VAL A 324 -45.14 -41.74 57.44
CA VAL A 324 -45.35 -40.45 56.76
C VAL A 324 -45.53 -40.68 55.26
N ALA A 325 -46.61 -40.11 54.70
CA ALA A 325 -46.99 -40.28 53.31
C ALA A 325 -45.97 -39.65 52.35
N ASP A 326 -45.81 -40.22 51.15
CA ASP A 326 -44.80 -39.75 50.19
C ASP A 326 -45.01 -38.29 49.76
N ILE A 327 -46.25 -37.80 49.73
CA ILE A 327 -46.55 -36.41 49.36
C ILE A 327 -46.04 -35.39 50.41
N GLU A 328 -45.80 -35.83 51.63
CA GLU A 328 -45.32 -35.01 52.74
C GLU A 328 -43.78 -35.07 52.87
N ARG A 329 -43.11 -35.89 52.05
CA ARG A 329 -41.64 -36.03 52.03
C ARG A 329 -41.02 -34.94 51.16
N LEU A 330 -40.85 -33.75 51.74
CA LEU A 330 -40.47 -32.53 51.00
C LEU A 330 -38.98 -32.39 50.69
N PHE A 331 -38.10 -33.22 51.29
CA PHE A 331 -36.66 -33.11 51.09
C PHE A 331 -36.16 -34.03 49.96
N PRO A 332 -35.28 -33.54 49.06
CA PRO A 332 -34.69 -34.35 48.00
C PRO A 332 -33.63 -35.32 48.52
N SER A 333 -33.46 -36.44 47.81
CA SER A 333 -32.56 -37.53 48.20
C SER A 333 -31.07 -37.29 47.95
N SER A 334 -30.72 -36.23 47.21
CA SER A 334 -29.34 -35.89 46.86
C SER A 334 -29.07 -34.43 47.16
N PHE A 335 -27.84 -34.12 47.55
CA PHE A 335 -27.39 -32.75 47.74
C PHE A 335 -27.17 -32.04 46.41
N ASP A 336 -27.55 -30.76 46.34
CA ASP A 336 -27.24 -29.88 45.21
C ASP A 336 -26.50 -28.65 45.77
N PRO A 337 -25.18 -28.49 45.48
CA PRO A 337 -24.38 -27.41 46.03
C PRO A 337 -24.80 -26.02 45.54
N ASP A 338 -25.58 -25.92 44.47
CA ASP A 338 -26.06 -24.64 43.92
C ASP A 338 -27.41 -24.21 44.53
N ARG A 339 -28.13 -25.13 45.19
CA ARG A 339 -29.48 -24.88 45.72
C ARG A 339 -29.58 -24.99 47.23
N HIS A 340 -28.89 -25.98 47.81
CA HIS A 340 -29.00 -26.27 49.23
C HIS A 340 -28.01 -25.44 50.02
N THR A 341 -28.52 -24.81 51.07
CA THR A 341 -27.80 -23.91 51.97
C THR A 341 -27.80 -24.48 53.38
N ASP A 342 -27.02 -23.89 54.29
CA ASP A 342 -27.02 -24.29 55.71
C ASP A 342 -28.41 -24.20 56.36
N LYS A 343 -29.33 -23.40 55.80
CA LYS A 343 -30.73 -23.37 56.24
C LYS A 343 -31.44 -24.71 55.97
N ASP A 344 -31.22 -25.32 54.82
CA ASP A 344 -31.88 -26.58 54.44
C ASP A 344 -31.41 -27.73 55.34
N TYR A 345 -30.13 -27.75 55.71
CA TYR A 345 -29.61 -28.67 56.73
C TYR A 345 -30.30 -28.47 58.08
N ASN A 346 -30.44 -27.22 58.52
CA ASN A 346 -31.12 -26.91 59.78
C ASN A 346 -32.61 -27.28 59.76
N ASP A 347 -33.29 -27.07 58.64
CA ASP A 347 -34.70 -27.40 58.50
C ASP A 347 -34.91 -28.92 58.43
N MET A 348 -34.01 -29.67 57.77
CA MET A 348 -34.00 -31.13 57.81
C MET A 348 -33.78 -31.64 59.24
N ALA A 349 -32.81 -31.09 59.97
CA ALA A 349 -32.53 -31.46 61.35
C ALA A 349 -33.71 -31.18 62.30
N LYS A 350 -34.43 -30.06 62.10
CA LYS A 350 -35.66 -29.76 62.86
C LYS A 350 -36.78 -30.76 62.59
N GLU A 351 -36.98 -31.16 61.34
CA GLU A 351 -38.00 -32.16 60.99
C GLU A 351 -37.63 -33.53 61.55
N ILE A 352 -36.35 -33.92 61.51
CA ILE A 352 -35.84 -35.12 62.20
C ILE A 352 -36.20 -35.05 63.69
N ALA A 353 -35.84 -33.97 64.39
CA ALA A 353 -36.11 -33.83 65.82
C ALA A 353 -37.62 -33.86 66.16
N ARG A 354 -38.45 -33.27 65.30
CA ARG A 354 -39.92 -33.33 65.42
C ARG A 354 -40.45 -34.76 65.28
N LEU A 355 -39.99 -35.51 64.29
CA LEU A 355 -40.40 -36.89 64.06
C LEU A 355 -39.88 -37.82 65.15
N GLU A 356 -38.67 -37.61 65.67
CA GLU A 356 -38.13 -38.36 66.81
C GLU A 356 -38.98 -38.14 68.07
N ALA A 357 -39.33 -36.89 68.38
CA ALA A 357 -40.21 -36.57 69.50
C ALA A 357 -41.61 -37.19 69.33
N LEU A 358 -42.14 -37.17 68.10
CA LEU A 358 -43.44 -37.76 67.78
C LEU A 358 -43.41 -39.29 67.91
N TYR A 359 -42.35 -39.94 67.42
CA TYR A 359 -42.16 -41.38 67.53
C TYR A 359 -42.02 -41.80 69.00
N ALA A 360 -41.20 -41.10 69.78
CA ALA A 360 -41.02 -41.38 71.21
C ALA A 360 -42.31 -41.25 72.01
N ALA A 361 -43.13 -40.22 71.73
CA ALA A 361 -44.41 -40.02 72.41
C ALA A 361 -45.47 -41.09 72.09
N ARG A 362 -45.34 -41.78 70.94
CA ARG A 362 -46.34 -42.72 70.42
C ARG A 362 -45.75 -44.09 70.07
N GLN A 363 -44.63 -44.44 70.70
CA GLN A 363 -43.84 -45.61 70.34
C GLN A 363 -44.65 -46.91 70.38
N SER A 364 -45.50 -47.08 71.40
CA SER A 364 -46.37 -48.25 71.54
C SER A 364 -47.39 -48.41 70.40
N VAL A 365 -47.82 -47.31 69.78
CA VAL A 365 -48.78 -47.32 68.67
C VAL A 365 -48.07 -47.69 67.38
N TYR A 366 -46.89 -47.09 67.13
CA TYR A 366 -46.11 -47.39 65.93
C TYR A 366 -45.54 -48.82 65.94
N ASP A 367 -45.16 -49.34 67.11
CA ASP A 367 -44.66 -50.72 67.21
C ASP A 367 -45.78 -51.76 67.01
N MET A 368 -47.04 -51.44 67.32
CA MET A 368 -48.20 -52.28 66.98
C MET A 368 -48.56 -52.25 65.49
N LEU A 369 -48.15 -51.20 64.75
CA LEU A 369 -48.37 -51.10 63.29
C LEU A 369 -47.28 -51.83 62.48
N LYS A 370 -46.21 -52.31 63.12
CA LYS A 370 -45.12 -53.07 62.48
C LYS A 370 -45.40 -54.58 62.34
N THR A 371 -46.48 -55.10 62.93
CA THR A 371 -46.98 -56.48 62.69
C THR A 371 -47.91 -56.51 61.49
#